data_AF-A0A377D0B4-F1
#
_entry.id   AF-A0A377D0B4-F1
#
_cell.length_a   1.000
_cell.length_b   1.000
_cell.length_c   1.000
_cell.angle_alpha   90.00
_cell.angle_beta   90.00
_cell.angle_gamma   90.00
#
_symmetry.space_group_name_H-M   'P 1'
#
loop_
_entity.id
_entity.type
_entity.pdbx_description
1 polymer ?
#
loop_
_entity_poly.entity_id
_entity_poly.type
_entity_poly.pdbx_seq_one_letter_code
_entity_poly.pdbx_strand_id
1 'polypeptide(L)'
;MKTWFSIKAMADVVYVRIYDEIGGYGVKASALTDEINACGNASEIHLRIHSPGGDIFEGLAIYNALKNHPAKKIVHIEGMAASMASFIAMCGDHIVMPENAMMMIHAPVVLLPECRATFAALLT
;
A
#
# COMPACT_ATOMS: atom_id res chain seq x y z
N MET A 1 -25.36 19.94 21.32
CA MET A 1 -24.40 19.61 20.24
C MET A 1 -24.85 18.33 19.57
N LYS A 2 -25.18 18.36 18.27
CA LYS A 2 -25.42 17.14 17.48
C LYS A 2 -24.06 16.61 17.04
N THR A 3 -23.71 15.39 17.42
CA THR A 3 -22.55 14.67 16.87
C THR A 3 -22.96 14.04 15.53
N TRP A 4 -22.29 14.42 14.44
CA TRP A 4 -22.62 13.98 13.08
C TRP A 4 -21.96 12.66 12.65
N PHE A 5 -21.27 11.98 13.55
CA PHE A 5 -20.64 10.70 13.28
C PHE A 5 -20.57 9.84 14.54
N SER A 6 -20.63 8.54 14.34
CA SER A 6 -20.42 7.50 15.35
C SER A 6 -19.46 6.49 14.74
N ILE A 7 -18.33 6.26 15.40
CA ILE A 7 -17.40 5.18 15.08
C ILE A 7 -17.65 4.09 16.11
N LYS A 8 -18.18 2.96 15.67
CA LYS A 8 -18.19 1.72 16.45
C LYS A 8 -17.04 0.86 15.95
N ALA A 9 -16.25 0.34 16.88
CA ALA A 9 -15.39 -0.79 16.60
C ALA A 9 -16.28 -1.96 16.22
N MET A 10 -16.27 -2.34 14.94
CA MET A 10 -16.63 -3.70 14.57
C MET A 10 -15.43 -4.53 14.98
N ALA A 11 -15.59 -5.32 16.05
CA ALA A 11 -14.60 -6.31 16.40
C ALA A 11 -14.21 -7.07 15.12
N ASP A 12 -12.92 -7.15 14.86
CA ASP A 12 -12.30 -7.93 13.78
C ASP A 12 -12.11 -7.26 12.40
N VAL A 13 -12.46 -5.98 12.21
CA VAL A 13 -12.19 -5.24 10.96
C VAL A 13 -11.21 -4.08 11.19
N VAL A 14 -10.09 -4.08 10.46
CA VAL A 14 -9.02 -3.08 10.58
C VAL A 14 -8.92 -2.26 9.30
N TYR A 15 -8.64 -0.96 9.43
CA TYR A 15 -8.40 -0.07 8.30
C TYR A 15 -6.95 0.39 8.30
N VAL A 16 -6.23 0.08 7.22
CA VAL A 16 -4.83 0.47 7.01
C VAL A 16 -4.75 1.43 5.83
N ARG A 17 -3.94 2.48 5.93
CA ARG A 17 -3.80 3.51 4.89
C ARG A 17 -2.34 3.65 4.46
N ILE A 18 -2.08 3.61 3.15
CA ILE A 18 -0.78 3.93 2.54
C ILE A 18 -0.96 5.19 1.68
N TYR A 19 -0.74 6.36 2.30
CA TYR A 19 -1.09 7.69 1.75
C TYR A 19 0.15 8.59 1.63
N ASP A 20 1.26 8.00 1.20
CA ASP A 20 2.50 8.72 0.92
C ASP A 20 3.44 7.82 0.12
N GLU A 21 4.65 8.31 -0.15
CA GLU A 21 5.79 7.50 -0.57
C GLU A 21 6.01 6.30 0.37
N ILE A 22 6.41 5.17 -0.19
CA ILE A 22 6.83 3.98 0.56
C ILE A 22 8.33 4.13 0.86
N GLY A 23 8.71 4.06 2.14
CA GLY A 23 10.07 4.32 2.59
C GLY A 23 10.39 5.81 2.67
N GLY A 24 11.69 6.14 2.77
CA GLY A 24 12.17 7.52 2.88
C GLY A 24 11.57 8.26 4.08
N TYR A 25 10.85 9.35 3.80
CA TYR A 25 10.13 10.16 4.79
C TYR A 25 8.63 9.81 4.91
N GLY A 26 8.13 8.88 4.10
CA GLY A 26 6.74 8.46 4.07
C GLY A 26 6.46 7.22 4.93
N VAL A 27 5.73 6.26 4.37
CA VAL A 27 5.27 5.05 5.05
C VAL A 27 6.41 4.04 5.16
N LYS A 28 6.87 3.79 6.38
CA LYS A 28 7.87 2.74 6.68
C LYS A 28 7.19 1.41 6.99
N ALA A 29 7.83 0.33 6.57
CA ALA A 29 7.37 -1.02 6.80
C ALA A 29 7.20 -1.31 8.30
N SER A 30 8.19 -0.94 9.12
CA SER A 30 8.15 -1.17 10.57
C SER A 30 6.91 -0.57 11.23
N ALA A 31 6.64 0.72 10.96
CA ALA A 31 5.49 1.41 11.52
C ALA A 31 4.17 0.74 11.11
N LEU A 32 4.03 0.40 9.83
CA LEU A 32 2.82 -0.25 9.32
C LEU A 32 2.65 -1.66 9.90
N THR A 33 3.73 -2.44 10.00
CA THR A 33 3.66 -3.79 10.59
C THR A 33 3.36 -3.76 12.08
N ASP A 34 3.90 -2.79 12.82
CA ASP A 34 3.63 -2.63 14.25
C ASP A 34 2.15 -2.29 14.49
N GLU A 35 1.57 -1.42 13.66
CA GLU A 35 0.14 -1.10 13.72
C GLU A 35 -0.74 -2.32 13.39
N ILE A 36 -0.39 -3.11 12.37
CA ILE A 36 -1.14 -4.34 12.04
C ILE A 36 -1.08 -5.33 13.21
N ASN A 37 0.11 -5.55 13.77
CA ASN A 37 0.29 -6.47 14.90
C ASN A 37 -0.46 -5.99 16.16
N ALA A 38 -0.50 -4.68 16.40
CA ALA A 38 -1.22 -4.09 17.51
C ALA A 38 -2.74 -4.26 17.41
N CYS A 39 -3.28 -4.48 16.21
CA CYS A 39 -4.72 -4.71 16.00
C CYS A 39 -5.18 -6.13 16.39
N GLY A 40 -4.26 -7.03 16.76
CA GLY A 40 -4.59 -8.39 17.21
C GLY A 40 -5.16 -9.27 16.09
N ASN A 41 -6.07 -10.18 16.43
CA ASN A 41 -6.65 -11.15 15.47
C ASN A 41 -7.72 -10.50 14.59
N ALA A 42 -7.33 -9.64 13.66
CA ALA A 42 -8.24 -9.11 12.65
C ALA A 42 -8.68 -10.22 11.68
N SER A 43 -9.99 -10.28 11.41
CA SER A 43 -10.59 -11.16 10.40
C SER A 43 -10.58 -10.54 8.99
N GLU A 44 -10.61 -9.21 8.92
CA GLU A 44 -10.64 -8.45 7.67
C GLU A 44 -9.80 -7.17 7.78
N ILE A 45 -9.02 -6.89 6.74
CA ILE A 45 -8.19 -5.69 6.59
C ILE A 45 -8.68 -4.94 5.36
N HIS A 46 -9.11 -3.70 5.56
CA HIS A 46 -9.33 -2.73 4.50
C HIS A 46 -8.05 -1.93 4.28
N LEU A 47 -7.32 -2.26 3.21
CA LEU A 47 -6.11 -1.54 2.82
C LEU A 47 -6.47 -0.45 1.81
N ARG A 48 -6.28 0.81 2.18
CA ARG A 48 -6.55 1.97 1.30
C ARG A 48 -5.24 2.53 0.78
N ILE A 49 -5.14 2.70 -0.53
CA ILE A 49 -3.89 3.10 -1.20
C ILE A 49 -4.13 4.38 -2.00
N HIS A 50 -3.30 5.38 -1.70
CA HIS A 50 -3.08 6.58 -2.49
C HIS A 50 -1.58 6.91 -2.43
N SER A 51 -0.78 6.22 -3.25
CA SER A 51 0.68 6.26 -3.15
C SER A 51 1.37 6.22 -4.52
N PRO A 52 2.43 7.02 -4.72
CA PRO A 52 3.25 6.97 -5.91
C PRO A 52 4.19 5.75 -5.97
N GLY A 53 4.26 4.96 -4.89
CA GLY A 53 5.28 3.92 -4.72
C GLY A 53 6.46 4.41 -3.89
N GLY A 54 7.64 3.83 -4.10
CA GLY A 54 8.86 4.21 -3.38
C GLY A 54 9.85 3.07 -3.27
N ASP A 55 10.50 2.94 -2.12
CA ASP A 55 11.53 1.95 -1.85
C ASP A 55 11.03 0.51 -2.00
N ILE A 56 11.81 -0.29 -2.72
CA ILE A 56 11.45 -1.66 -3.09
C ILE A 56 11.50 -2.58 -1.87
N PHE A 57 12.47 -2.40 -0.97
CA PHE A 57 12.66 -3.28 0.17
C PHE A 57 11.63 -3.00 1.26
N GLU A 58 11.33 -1.74 1.53
CA GLU A 58 10.22 -1.33 2.40
C GLU A 58 8.88 -1.86 1.84
N GLY A 59 8.66 -1.69 0.53
CA GLY A 59 7.44 -2.18 -0.11
C GLY A 59 7.30 -3.71 -0.08
N LEU A 60 8.40 -4.45 -0.26
CA LEU A 60 8.41 -5.91 -0.15
C LEU A 60 8.13 -6.37 1.29
N ALA A 61 8.67 -5.68 2.29
CA ALA A 61 8.40 -5.99 3.69
C ALA A 61 6.91 -5.79 4.02
N ILE A 62 6.31 -4.67 3.59
CA ILE A 62 4.87 -4.41 3.74
C ILE A 62 4.04 -5.49 3.03
N TYR A 63 4.36 -5.79 1.76
CA TYR A 63 3.65 -6.80 0.99
C TYR A 63 3.69 -8.16 1.68
N ASN A 64 4.87 -8.61 2.14
CA ASN A 64 5.02 -9.91 2.78
C ASN A 64 4.28 -9.96 4.12
N ALA A 65 4.31 -8.88 4.92
CA ALA A 65 3.56 -8.82 6.17
C ALA A 65 2.04 -8.94 5.93
N LEU A 66 1.50 -8.19 4.97
CA LEU A 66 0.09 -8.25 4.59
C LEU A 66 -0.30 -9.60 3.99
N LYS A 67 0.57 -10.18 3.15
CA LYS A 67 0.33 -11.47 2.50
C LYS A 67 0.27 -12.62 3.49
N ASN A 68 1.11 -12.57 4.53
CA ASN A 68 1.17 -13.60 5.58
C ASN A 68 0.11 -13.40 6.67
N HIS A 69 -0.56 -12.25 6.71
CA HIS A 69 -1.63 -11.99 7.67
C HIS A 69 -2.87 -12.84 7.33
N PRO A 70 -3.48 -13.55 8.31
CA PRO A 70 -4.59 -14.47 8.07
C PRO A 70 -5.91 -13.78 7.71
N ALA A 71 -6.05 -12.49 8.02
CA ALA A 71 -7.20 -11.70 7.64
C ALA A 71 -7.47 -11.77 6.13
N LYS A 72 -8.72 -11.56 5.75
CA LYS A 72 -9.10 -11.23 4.38
C LYS A 72 -8.71 -9.79 4.07
N LYS A 73 -8.06 -9.53 2.94
CA LYS A 73 -7.58 -8.19 2.53
C LYS A 73 -8.50 -7.65 1.44
N ILE A 74 -9.18 -6.54 1.70
CA ILE A 74 -9.90 -5.77 0.70
C ILE A 74 -9.09 -4.50 0.42
N VAL A 75 -8.56 -4.39 -0.78
CA VAL A 75 -7.74 -3.25 -1.20
C VAL A 75 -8.62 -2.23 -1.92
N HIS A 76 -8.46 -0.96 -1.57
CA HIS A 76 -9.16 0.16 -2.18
C HIS A 76 -8.12 1.10 -2.77
N ILE A 77 -8.14 1.26 -4.10
CA ILE A 77 -7.31 2.25 -4.79
C ILE A 77 -8.09 3.56 -4.81
N GLU A 78 -7.76 4.52 -3.96
CA GLU A 78 -8.59 5.73 -3.80
C GLU A 78 -8.23 6.86 -4.77
N GLY A 79 -7.00 6.86 -5.27
CA GLY A 79 -6.57 7.83 -6.29
C GLY A 79 -5.47 7.27 -7.19
N MET A 80 -4.39 6.77 -6.60
CA MET A 80 -3.35 6.10 -7.37
C MET A 80 -2.65 5.01 -6.56
N ALA A 81 -2.29 3.93 -7.23
CA ALA A 81 -1.32 2.96 -6.76
C ALA A 81 -0.29 2.78 -7.88
N ALA A 82 0.85 3.43 -7.73
CA ALA A 82 1.93 3.42 -8.71
C ALA A 82 3.14 2.66 -8.18
N SER A 83 3.91 2.06 -9.08
CA SER A 83 5.19 1.42 -8.75
C SER A 83 5.02 0.40 -7.60
N MET A 84 5.82 0.49 -6.54
CA MET A 84 5.70 -0.42 -5.38
C MET A 84 4.33 -0.41 -4.70
N ALA A 85 3.56 0.68 -4.78
CA ALA A 85 2.19 0.69 -4.25
C ALA A 85 1.25 -0.19 -5.08
N SER A 86 1.45 -0.25 -6.40
CA SER A 86 0.71 -1.17 -7.28
C SER A 86 1.03 -2.63 -6.95
N PHE A 87 2.28 -2.92 -6.58
CA PHE A 87 2.71 -4.24 -6.15
C PHE A 87 2.09 -4.64 -4.81
N ILE A 88 2.11 -3.74 -3.82
CA ILE A 88 1.45 -3.96 -2.52
C ILE A 88 -0.04 -4.22 -2.70
N ALA A 89 -0.72 -3.48 -3.60
CA ALA A 89 -2.14 -3.68 -3.87
C ALA A 89 -2.47 -5.14 -4.26
N MET A 90 -1.54 -5.86 -4.87
CA MET A 90 -1.73 -7.26 -5.28
C MET A 90 -1.72 -8.26 -4.11
N CYS A 91 -1.46 -7.82 -2.86
CA CYS A 91 -1.66 -8.68 -1.69
C CYS A 91 -3.14 -8.89 -1.35
N GLY A 92 -4.04 -8.10 -1.95
CA GLY A 92 -5.49 -8.14 -1.73
C GLY A 92 -6.14 -9.41 -2.23
N ASP A 93 -7.13 -9.91 -1.48
CA ASP A 93 -8.04 -10.97 -1.95
C ASP A 93 -9.13 -10.38 -2.87
N HIS A 94 -9.45 -9.10 -2.67
CA HIS A 94 -10.34 -8.32 -3.54
C HIS A 94 -9.81 -6.90 -3.68
N ILE A 95 -9.81 -6.37 -4.91
CA ILE A 95 -9.31 -5.02 -5.22
C ILE A 95 -10.45 -4.20 -5.80
N VAL A 96 -10.76 -3.08 -5.16
CA VAL A 96 -11.75 -2.10 -5.58
C VAL A 96 -11.04 -0.87 -6.10
N MET A 97 -11.35 -0.50 -7.33
CA MET A 97 -10.76 0.64 -8.01
C MET A 97 -11.87 1.44 -8.70
N PRO A 98 -12.13 2.69 -8.30
CA PRO A 98 -13.09 3.55 -8.97
C PRO A 98 -12.55 4.00 -10.35
N GLU A 99 -13.45 4.41 -11.25
CA GLU A 99 -13.10 4.77 -12.64
C GLU A 99 -12.09 5.93 -12.74
N ASN A 100 -12.00 6.77 -11.73
CA ASN A 100 -11.11 7.92 -11.67
C ASN A 100 -9.76 7.62 -10.98
N ALA A 101 -9.52 6.39 -10.53
CA ALA A 101 -8.24 5.99 -9.95
C ALA A 101 -7.26 5.49 -11.02
N MET A 102 -5.97 5.47 -10.67
CA MET A 102 -4.90 4.97 -11.54
C MET A 102 -4.11 3.82 -10.89
N MET A 103 -3.84 2.78 -11.67
CA MET A 103 -2.87 1.74 -11.36
C MET A 103 -1.72 1.88 -12.36
N MET A 104 -0.49 2.02 -11.89
CA MET A 104 0.68 2.21 -12.75
C MET A 104 1.80 1.24 -12.37
N ILE A 105 2.24 0.43 -13.33
CA ILE A 105 3.31 -0.54 -13.16
C ILE A 105 4.48 -0.11 -14.04
N HIS A 106 5.69 -0.15 -13.49
CA HIS A 106 6.92 0.06 -14.25
C HIS A 106 8.08 -0.76 -13.65
N ALA A 107 9.19 -0.88 -14.39
CA ALA A 107 10.38 -1.57 -13.89
C ALA A 107 11.09 -0.76 -12.78
N PRO A 108 11.71 -1.41 -11.79
CA PRO A 108 12.51 -0.76 -10.76
C PRO A 108 13.44 0.34 -11.29
N VAL A 109 13.44 1.49 -10.63
CA VAL A 109 14.40 2.57 -10.89
C VAL A 109 15.45 2.52 -9.79
N VAL A 110 16.72 2.42 -10.18
CA VAL A 110 17.85 2.49 -9.26
C VAL A 110 18.70 3.69 -9.67
N LEU A 111 18.91 4.63 -8.75
CA LEU A 111 19.73 5.81 -8.99
C LEU A 111 21.18 5.48 -8.65
N LEU A 112 21.98 5.14 -9.67
CA LEU A 112 23.42 4.95 -9.53
C LEU A 112 24.14 6.26 -9.90
N PRO A 113 24.95 6.86 -8.98
CA PRO A 113 25.62 8.15 -9.21
C PRO A 113 26.48 8.20 -10.48
N GLU A 114 26.99 7.06 -10.93
CA GLU A 114 27.93 6.92 -12.04
C GLU A 114 27.25 6.67 -13.41
N CYS A 115 25.96 6.31 -13.44
CA CYS A 115 25.28 5.86 -14.65
C CYS A 115 24.28 6.90 -15.17
N ARG A 116 24.79 7.90 -15.90
CA ARG A 116 23.97 8.84 -16.69
C ARG A 116 23.26 8.21 -17.90
N ALA A 117 23.31 6.89 -18.06
CA ALA A 117 22.76 6.19 -19.21
C ALA A 117 22.24 4.80 -18.84
N THR A 118 21.03 4.68 -18.26
CA THR A 118 20.21 3.47 -18.47
C THR A 118 18.72 3.76 -18.24
N PHE A 119 17.87 3.21 -19.10
CA PHE A 119 16.40 3.20 -19.12
C PHE A 119 15.64 4.36 -19.77
N ALA A 120 16.07 4.77 -20.96
CA ALA A 120 15.17 5.29 -22.00
C ALA A 120 15.10 4.31 -23.17
N ALA A 121 14.53 3.11 -22.97
CA ALA A 121 14.12 2.19 -24.05
C ALA A 121 13.34 1.00 -23.48
N LEU A 122 12.00 1.06 -23.55
CA LEU A 122 11.10 -0.09 -23.78
C LEU A 122 9.64 0.37 -23.83
N LEU A 123 9.36 1.33 -24.72
CA LEU A 123 8.04 1.55 -25.32
C LEU A 123 8.25 2.10 -26.75
N THR A 124 8.88 1.29 -27.60
CA THR A 124 8.69 1.22 -29.06
C THR A 124 8.97 -0.21 -29.48
#